data_AF-A0A2P8DLH1-F1
#
_entry.id   AF-A0A2P8DLH1-F1
#
_cell.length_a   1.000
_cell.length_b   1.000
_cell.length_c   1.000
_cell.angle_alpha   90.00
_cell.angle_beta   90.00
_cell.angle_gamma   90.00
#
_symmetry.space_group_name_H-M   'P 1'
#
loop_
_entity.id
_entity.type
_entity.pdbx_description
1 polymer ?
#
loop_
_entity_poly.entity_id
_entity_poly.type
_entity_poly.pdbx_seq_one_letter_code
_entity_poly.pdbx_strand_id
1 'polypeptide(L)'
;MGFGPREILILLVIALLLFGAKKLPDLARSMGRSARILKAEAKGLQDEDDGSAKEQQAQASDTPAPQNQAQPQQQPQQGSPQQEYRQLPAGQRIVNEQGEPSRYSHGG
;
A
#
# COMPACT_ATOMS: atom_id res chain seq x y z
N MET A 1 -26.35 3.75 -39.97
CA MET A 1 -26.13 4.74 -38.90
C MET A 1 -25.32 4.05 -37.81
N GLY A 2 -24.01 3.91 -38.02
CA GLY A 2 -23.14 3.17 -37.09
C GLY A 2 -22.62 4.09 -35.99
N PHE A 3 -22.51 3.56 -34.77
CA PHE A 3 -21.78 4.23 -33.69
C PHE A 3 -20.34 4.48 -34.15
N GLY A 4 -20.07 5.73 -34.52
CA GLY A 4 -18.75 6.14 -34.96
C GLY A 4 -17.82 6.38 -33.78
N PRO A 5 -16.52 6.54 -34.04
CA PRO A 5 -15.55 6.95 -33.03
C PRO A 5 -15.98 8.23 -32.28
N ARG A 6 -16.71 9.12 -32.97
CA ARG A 6 -17.32 10.34 -32.44
C ARG A 6 -18.31 10.07 -31.30
N GLU A 7 -19.31 9.22 -31.51
CA GLU A 7 -20.30 8.89 -30.49
C GLU A 7 -19.65 8.22 -29.27
N ILE A 8 -18.65 7.35 -29.49
CA ILE A 8 -17.89 6.73 -28.40
C ILE A 8 -17.13 7.78 -27.58
N LEU A 9 -16.50 8.76 -28.24
CA LEU A 9 -15.84 9.88 -27.55
C LEU A 9 -16.80 10.68 -26.68
N ILE A 10 -18.00 10.98 -27.19
CA ILE A 10 -19.02 11.72 -26.43
C ILE A 10 -19.45 10.94 -25.18
N LEU A 11 -19.71 9.64 -25.30
CA LEU A 11 -20.05 8.78 -24.16
C LEU A 11 -18.92 8.70 -23.15
N LEU A 12 -17.67 8.61 -23.61
CA LEU A 12 -16.49 8.58 -22.75
C LEU A 12 -16.36 9.89 -21.97
N VAL A 13 -16.59 11.04 -22.60
CA VAL A 13 -16.58 12.35 -21.92
C VAL A 13 -17.65 12.39 -20.83
N ILE A 14 -18.89 11.94 -21.11
CA ILE A 14 -19.96 11.89 -20.11
C ILE A 14 -19.58 10.97 -18.94
N ALA A 15 -19.04 9.78 -19.23
CA ALA A 15 -18.57 8.87 -18.18
C ALA A 15 -17.43 9.49 -17.33
N LEU A 16 -16.48 10.21 -17.95
CA LEU A 16 -15.43 10.93 -17.23
C LEU A 16 -15.99 12.04 -16.34
N LEU A 17 -17.07 12.71 -16.73
CA LEU A 17 -17.72 13.73 -15.89
C LEU A 17 -18.43 13.11 -14.69
N LEU A 18 -19.08 11.96 -14.85
CA LEU A 18 -19.80 11.27 -13.78
C LEU A 18 -18.86 10.58 -12.79
N PHE A 19 -17.89 9.83 -13.30
CA PHE A 19 -17.00 8.99 -12.49
C PHE A 19 -15.66 9.69 -12.17
N GLY A 20 -15.22 10.63 -13.00
CA GLY A 20 -13.93 11.31 -12.88
C GLY A 20 -12.80 10.61 -13.64
N ALA A 21 -11.88 11.41 -14.19
CA ALA A 21 -10.75 10.93 -14.99
C ALA A 21 -9.80 9.97 -14.23
N LYS A 22 -9.75 10.05 -12.89
CA LYS A 22 -8.92 9.15 -12.06
C LYS A 22 -9.61 7.82 -11.71
N LYS A 23 -10.96 7.74 -11.79
CA LYS A 23 -11.70 6.55 -11.36
C LYS A 23 -11.89 5.52 -12.47
N LEU A 24 -12.09 5.96 -13.72
CA LEU A 24 -12.13 5.03 -14.86
C LEU A 24 -10.86 4.15 -14.98
N PRO A 25 -9.62 4.70 -14.97
CA PRO A 25 -8.43 3.88 -15.10
C PRO A 25 -8.22 2.96 -13.90
N ASP A 26 -8.64 3.37 -12.70
CA ASP A 26 -8.54 2.59 -11.47
C ASP A 26 -9.51 1.39 -11.49
N LEU A 27 -10.76 1.62 -11.91
CA LEU A 27 -11.76 0.57 -12.13
C LEU A 27 -11.33 -0.40 -13.25
N ALA A 28 -10.80 0.11 -14.36
CA ALA A 28 -10.30 -0.73 -15.45
C ALA A 28 -9.10 -1.59 -15.02
N ARG A 29 -8.16 -1.03 -14.25
CA ARG A 29 -6.99 -1.75 -13.72
C ARG A 29 -7.38 -2.82 -12.72
N SER A 30 -8.29 -2.53 -11.79
CA SER A 30 -8.76 -3.51 -10.80
C SER A 30 -9.56 -4.64 -11.45
N MET A 31 -10.52 -4.32 -12.34
CA MET A 31 -11.26 -5.35 -13.10
C MET A 31 -10.36 -6.16 -14.03
N GLY A 32 -9.37 -5.53 -14.67
CA GLY A 32 -8.41 -6.20 -15.55
C GLY A 32 -7.54 -7.24 -14.82
N ARG A 33 -7.17 -6.98 -13.55
CA ARG A 33 -6.44 -7.97 -12.73
C ARG A 33 -7.29 -9.20 -12.45
N SER A 34 -8.54 -9.02 -12.02
CA SER A 34 -9.47 -10.14 -11.78
C SER A 34 -9.74 -10.92 -13.06
N ALA A 35 -10.01 -10.23 -14.17
CA ALA A 35 -10.23 -10.87 -15.47
C ALA A 35 -8.98 -11.65 -15.96
N ARG A 36 -7.77 -11.15 -15.70
CA ARG A 36 -6.53 -11.83 -16.08
C ARG A 36 -6.32 -13.12 -15.29
N ILE A 37 -6.62 -13.12 -13.99
CA ILE A 37 -6.52 -14.32 -13.14
C ILE A 37 -7.52 -15.36 -13.60
N LEU A 38 -8.79 -14.97 -13.78
CA LEU A 38 -9.84 -15.85 -14.27
C LEU A 38 -9.51 -16.42 -15.66
N LYS A 39 -8.94 -15.60 -16.55
CA LYS A 39 -8.52 -16.05 -17.88
C LYS A 39 -7.32 -17.01 -17.81
N ALA A 40 -6.39 -16.82 -16.88
CA ALA A 40 -5.25 -17.71 -16.69
C ALA A 40 -5.67 -19.07 -16.11
N GLU A 41 -6.57 -19.07 -15.13
CA GLU A 41 -7.16 -20.30 -14.58
C GLU A 41 -8.00 -21.01 -15.65
N ALA A 42 -8.89 -20.30 -16.33
CA ALA A 42 -9.66 -20.87 -17.43
C ALA A 42 -8.75 -21.45 -18.52
N LYS A 43 -7.67 -20.76 -18.89
CA LYS A 43 -6.71 -21.29 -19.87
C LYS A 43 -6.00 -22.53 -19.35
N GLY A 44 -5.61 -22.60 -18.08
CA GLY A 44 -5.02 -23.78 -17.46
C GLY A 44 -5.90 -25.02 -17.60
N LEU A 45 -7.21 -24.90 -17.36
CA LEU A 45 -8.17 -25.99 -17.57
C LEU A 45 -8.32 -26.41 -19.04
N GLN A 46 -8.03 -25.53 -20.00
CA GLN A 46 -8.03 -25.87 -21.42
C GLN A 46 -6.66 -26.40 -21.91
N ASP A 47 -5.55 -26.00 -21.28
CA ASP A 47 -4.18 -26.44 -21.61
C ASP A 47 -3.81 -27.79 -20.93
N GLU A 48 -4.58 -28.27 -19.95
CA GLU A 48 -4.39 -29.61 -19.35
C GLU A 48 -4.64 -30.77 -20.33
N ASP A 49 -5.19 -30.52 -21.52
CA ASP A 49 -5.36 -31.51 -22.60
C ASP A 49 -4.16 -31.54 -23.58
N ASP A 50 -3.32 -30.49 -23.62
CA ASP A 50 -2.15 -30.36 -24.50
C ASP A 50 -0.95 -29.83 -23.71
N GLY A 51 -0.19 -30.75 -23.10
CA GLY A 51 0.87 -30.43 -22.13
C GLY A 51 1.93 -29.44 -22.62
N SER A 52 1.86 -28.18 -22.17
CA SER A 52 2.98 -27.22 -22.11
C SER A 52 2.65 -26.01 -21.22
N ALA A 53 2.77 -26.19 -19.90
CA ALA A 53 2.71 -25.07 -18.95
C ALA A 53 3.99 -24.23 -19.03
N LYS A 54 3.90 -23.02 -19.61
CA LYS A 54 4.95 -22.00 -19.50
C LYS A 54 4.54 -20.92 -18.52
N GLU A 55 5.35 -20.77 -17.49
CA GLU A 55 5.27 -19.76 -16.44
C GLU A 55 5.12 -18.36 -17.02
N GLN A 56 4.16 -17.59 -16.53
CA GLN A 56 4.30 -16.13 -16.52
C GLN A 56 3.58 -15.51 -15.33
N GLN A 57 4.20 -15.68 -14.16
CA GLN A 57 4.22 -14.63 -13.15
C GLN A 57 4.69 -13.33 -13.84
N ALA A 58 3.77 -12.40 -14.04
CA ALA A 58 4.11 -10.98 -14.15
C ALA A 58 3.31 -10.26 -13.08
N GLN A 59 3.86 -10.39 -11.87
CA GLN A 59 4.21 -9.28 -10.98
C GLN A 59 3.32 -8.04 -11.11
N ALA A 60 2.63 -7.77 -10.02
CA ALA A 60 2.04 -6.50 -9.69
C ALA A 60 3.00 -5.33 -10.02
N SER A 61 2.59 -4.46 -10.92
CA SER A 61 3.21 -3.15 -11.13
C SER A 61 2.15 -2.18 -11.63
N ASP A 62 1.19 -1.83 -10.77
CA ASP A 62 0.51 -0.54 -10.87
C ASP A 62 -0.26 -0.24 -9.58
N THR A 63 0.46 -0.24 -8.46
CA THR A 63 0.10 0.68 -7.39
C THR A 63 0.53 2.05 -7.89
N PRO A 64 -0.34 3.06 -8.05
CA PRO A 64 0.16 4.41 -8.20
C PRO A 64 0.92 4.72 -6.92
N ALA A 65 2.25 4.68 -7.00
CA ALA A 65 3.08 5.24 -5.96
C ALA A 65 2.64 6.69 -5.76
N PRO A 66 2.28 7.12 -4.54
CA PRO A 66 2.73 8.45 -4.15
C PRO A 66 4.24 8.39 -4.32
N GLN A 67 4.79 9.15 -5.26
CA GLN A 67 6.20 9.44 -5.32
C GLN A 67 6.57 10.20 -4.04
N ASN A 68 6.76 9.45 -2.95
CA ASN A 68 7.52 9.82 -1.77
C ASN A 68 8.57 8.73 -1.57
N GLN A 69 9.33 8.46 -2.64
CA GLN A 69 10.65 7.84 -2.51
C GLN A 69 11.64 8.96 -2.18
N ALA A 70 11.70 9.33 -0.91
CA ALA A 70 12.96 9.75 -0.32
C ALA A 70 13.64 8.46 0.17
N GLN A 71 14.76 8.12 -0.47
CA GLN A 71 15.61 6.99 -0.13
C GLN A 71 16.14 7.09 1.32
N PRO A 72 16.49 5.94 1.93
CA PRO A 72 16.92 5.84 3.33
C PRO A 72 18.31 6.45 3.53
N GLN A 73 18.40 7.51 4.34
CA GLN A 73 19.68 7.91 4.93
C GLN A 73 20.08 6.89 5.99
N GLN A 74 21.00 6.01 5.64
CA GLN A 74 21.88 5.39 6.62
C GLN A 74 22.77 6.49 7.20
N GLN A 75 22.48 6.90 8.43
CA GLN A 75 23.50 7.35 9.37
C GLN A 75 23.22 6.66 10.70
N PRO A 76 24.19 5.94 11.29
CA PRO A 76 24.08 5.48 12.66
C PRO A 76 24.19 6.68 13.59
N GLN A 77 23.07 7.32 13.91
CA GLN A 77 23.02 8.30 14.98
C GLN A 77 22.99 7.56 16.31
N GLN A 78 24.19 7.31 16.84
CA GLN A 78 24.45 7.30 18.28
C GLN A 78 23.81 8.55 18.88
N GLY A 79 22.77 8.35 19.70
CA GLY A 79 22.05 9.44 20.33
C GLY A 79 20.71 8.94 20.84
N SER A 80 20.74 8.28 22.00
CA SER A 80 19.55 7.87 22.75
C SER A 80 18.62 9.06 23.02
N PRO A 81 17.34 9.03 22.61
CA PRO A 81 16.33 9.89 23.21
C PRO A 81 15.84 9.26 24.52
N GLN A 82 16.72 9.23 25.54
CA GLN A 82 16.31 9.07 26.94
C GLN A 82 15.67 10.39 27.45
N GLN A 83 14.68 10.92 26.75
CA GLN A 83 14.01 12.17 27.15
C GLN A 83 12.49 12.06 27.26
N GLU A 84 11.89 10.91 26.93
CA GLU A 84 10.50 10.62 27.30
C GLU A 84 10.40 9.99 28.72
N TYR A 85 11.39 10.25 29.59
CA TYR A 85 11.09 10.29 31.02
C TYR A 85 10.43 11.63 31.29
N ARG A 86 9.15 11.67 30.90
CA ARG A 86 8.13 12.63 31.28
C ARG A 86 8.52 13.25 32.62
N GLN A 87 9.00 14.48 32.58
CA GLN A 87 9.30 15.28 33.76
C GLN A 87 8.10 15.17 34.71
N LEU A 88 8.28 14.49 35.84
CA LEU A 88 7.31 14.58 36.91
C LEU A 88 7.34 16.03 37.41
N PRO A 89 6.18 16.66 37.63
CA PRO A 89 6.13 18.02 38.17
C PRO A 89 6.96 18.09 39.45
N ALA A 90 7.73 19.17 39.60
CA ALA A 90 8.61 19.38 40.75
C ALA A 90 7.83 19.15 42.06
N GLY A 91 8.13 18.05 42.74
CA GLY A 91 7.44 17.63 43.97
C GLY A 91 6.82 16.24 43.96
N GLN A 92 6.70 15.57 42.81
CA GLN A 92 6.24 14.16 42.77
C GLN A 92 7.43 13.21 42.62
N ARG A 93 7.81 12.55 43.72
CA ARG A 93 8.71 11.39 43.70
C ARG A 93 7.86 10.13 43.59
N ILE A 94 8.20 9.23 42.67
CA ILE A 94 7.63 7.88 42.65
C ILE A 94 8.21 7.08 43.81
N VAL A 95 7.32 6.67 44.71
CA VAL A 95 7.61 5.92 45.93
C VAL A 95 7.07 4.50 45.73
N ASN A 96 7.84 3.47 46.04
CA ASN A 96 7.32 2.11 46.06
C ASN A 96 6.36 1.93 47.25
N GLU A 97 5.64 0.81 47.33
CA GLU A 97 4.71 0.51 48.45
C GLU A 97 5.40 0.49 49.83
N GLN A 98 6.74 0.55 49.85
CA GLN A 98 7.58 0.58 51.04
C GLN A 98 8.07 1.99 51.43
N GLY A 99 7.68 3.05 50.71
CA GLY A 99 8.02 4.42 51.10
C GLY A 99 9.37 4.93 50.58
N GLU A 100 10.08 4.18 49.73
CA GLU A 100 11.40 4.55 49.24
C GLU A 100 11.40 5.18 47.83
N PRO A 101 12.25 6.21 47.59
CA PRO A 101 12.35 6.85 46.29
C PRO A 101 12.97 5.89 45.28
N SER A 102 12.16 5.44 44.33
CA SER A 102 12.58 4.46 43.34
C SER A 102 13.58 5.07 42.37
N ARG A 103 14.86 4.69 42.47
CA ARG A 103 15.87 4.99 41.45
C ARG A 103 15.70 3.99 40.32
N TYR A 104 15.15 4.43 39.20
CA TYR A 104 15.04 3.60 38.00
C TYR A 104 16.46 3.33 37.46
N SER A 105 17.06 2.21 37.87
CA SER A 105 18.31 1.70 37.31
C SER A 105 17.96 1.01 35.99
N HIS A 106 17.96 1.77 34.91
CA HIS A 106 17.91 1.20 33.57
C HIS A 106 19.27 0.55 33.30
N GLY A 107 19.34 -0.78 33.32
CA GLY A 107 20.60 -1.52 33.22
C GLY A 107 20.57 -2.61 32.17
N GLY A 108 21.72 -2.76 31.50
CA GLY A 108 22.24 -4.02 30.94
C GLY A 108 21.87 -4.34 29.51
#